data_AF-A0A537PGW8-F1
#
_entry.id   AF-A0A537PGW8-F1
#
_cell.length_a   1.000
_cell.length_b   1.000
_cell.length_c   1.000
_cell.angle_alpha   90.00
_cell.angle_beta   90.00
_cell.angle_gamma   90.00
#
_symmetry.space_group_name_H-M   'P 1'
#
loop_
_entity.id
_entity.type
_entity.pdbx_description
1 polymer ?
#
loop_
_entity_poly.entity_id
_entity_poly.type
_entity_poly.pdbx_seq_one_letter_code
_entity_poly.pdbx_strand_id
1 'polypeptide(L)'
;MPAKPRAAVASAAFRAWQRMLSGRRLDLLDPSPLDVEIADIAHGLARVARWNGQTEGAHIFSVAQHSLLVEAIARQRARLDRAIRLGILLHDAPE
;
A
#
# COMPACT_ATOMS: atom_id res chain seq x y z
N MET A 1 -8.52 18.18 -53.02
CA MET A 1 -7.43 17.95 -52.05
C MET A 1 -7.84 16.77 -51.17
N PRO A 2 -7.24 15.58 -51.29
CA PRO A 2 -7.58 14.49 -50.37
C PRO A 2 -7.09 14.85 -48.96
N ALA A 3 -7.96 14.69 -47.96
CA ALA A 3 -7.66 14.97 -46.58
C ALA A 3 -6.53 14.05 -46.08
N LYS A 4 -5.54 14.66 -45.42
CA LYS A 4 -4.39 13.96 -44.83
C LYS A 4 -4.91 12.99 -43.75
N PRO A 5 -4.52 11.70 -43.73
CA PRO A 5 -4.96 10.78 -42.70
C PRO A 5 -4.46 11.27 -41.34
N ARG A 6 -5.39 11.40 -40.38
CA ARG A 6 -5.10 11.81 -39.01
C ARG A 6 -4.31 10.69 -38.36
N ALA A 7 -3.08 10.98 -37.94
CA ALA A 7 -2.24 10.01 -37.23
C ALA A 7 -3.01 9.46 -36.03
N ALA A 8 -3.05 8.13 -35.90
CA ALA A 8 -3.60 7.48 -34.73
C ALA A 8 -2.81 7.94 -33.51
N VAL A 9 -3.48 8.64 -32.60
CA VAL A 9 -2.92 8.95 -31.29
C VAL A 9 -2.75 7.60 -30.60
N ALA A 10 -1.51 7.14 -30.45
CA ALA A 10 -1.22 5.97 -29.63
C ALA A 10 -1.91 6.19 -28.28
N SER A 11 -2.82 5.29 -27.91
CA SER A 11 -3.46 5.38 -26.60
C SER A 11 -2.34 5.38 -25.57
N ALA A 12 -2.25 6.44 -24.78
CA ALA A 12 -1.35 6.44 -23.63
C ALA A 12 -1.73 5.20 -22.82
N ALA A 13 -0.81 4.23 -22.74
CA ALA A 13 -1.05 2.98 -22.04
C ALA A 13 -1.60 3.30 -20.64
N PHE A 14 -2.79 2.81 -20.34
CA PHE A 14 -3.47 3.05 -19.06
C PHE A 14 -2.51 2.68 -17.92
N ARG A 15 -2.17 3.65 -17.07
CA ARG A 15 -1.24 3.42 -15.96
C ARG A 15 -1.95 2.60 -14.89
N ALA A 16 -1.68 1.31 -14.89
CA ALA A 16 -2.17 0.35 -13.90
C ALA A 16 -1.12 -0.02 -12.85
N TRP A 17 -0.19 0.88 -12.51
CA TRP A 17 0.88 0.60 -11.54
C TRP A 17 1.24 1.78 -10.62
N GLN A 18 1.70 1.47 -9.42
CA GLN A 18 2.25 2.40 -8.44
C GLN A 18 3.79 2.36 -8.46
N ARG A 19 4.45 3.52 -8.52
CA ARG A 19 5.91 3.62 -8.33
C ARG A 19 6.18 3.75 -6.84
N MET A 20 7.12 2.95 -6.34
CA MET A 20 7.63 3.08 -4.98
C MET A 20 8.90 3.94 -4.94
N LEU A 21 9.23 4.51 -3.78
CA LEU A 21 10.43 5.33 -3.61
C LEU A 21 11.72 4.52 -3.76
N SER A 22 11.68 3.20 -3.53
CA SER A 22 12.74 2.26 -3.86
C SER A 22 13.09 2.19 -5.35
N GLY A 23 12.24 2.74 -6.23
CA GLY A 23 12.34 2.63 -7.68
C GLY A 23 11.50 1.49 -8.27
N ARG A 24 10.97 0.59 -7.43
CA ARG A 24 10.13 -0.54 -7.84
C ARG A 24 8.75 -0.10 -8.35
N ARG A 25 8.06 -1.03 -9.03
CA ARG A 25 6.70 -0.85 -9.54
C ARG A 25 5.84 -1.99 -9.01
N LEU A 26 4.69 -1.66 -8.45
CA LEU A 26 3.66 -2.64 -8.17
C LEU A 26 2.52 -2.46 -9.18
N ASP A 27 2.23 -3.50 -9.94
CA ASP A 27 1.03 -3.55 -10.77
C ASP A 27 -0.21 -3.67 -9.88
N LEU A 28 -1.25 -2.87 -10.18
CA LEU A 28 -2.47 -2.79 -9.39
C LEU A 28 -3.52 -3.83 -9.82
N LEU A 29 -3.41 -4.34 -11.05
CA LEU A 29 -4.34 -5.32 -11.61
C LEU A 29 -3.81 -6.75 -11.50
N ASP A 30 -2.49 -6.92 -11.54
CA ASP A 30 -1.81 -8.22 -11.42
C ASP A 30 -0.52 -8.10 -10.56
N PRO A 31 -0.65 -7.89 -9.23
CA PRO A 31 0.50 -7.65 -8.36
C PRO A 31 1.40 -8.89 -8.24
N SER A 32 2.66 -8.74 -8.65
CA SER A 32 3.69 -9.76 -8.45
C SER A 32 4.22 -9.75 -7.01
N PRO A 33 4.31 -10.91 -6.33
CA PRO A 33 4.94 -11.00 -5.01
C PRO A 33 6.41 -10.55 -5.00
N LEU A 34 7.10 -10.66 -6.15
CA LEU A 34 8.49 -10.26 -6.28
C LEU A 34 8.66 -8.74 -6.25
N ASP A 35 7.58 -7.97 -6.44
CA ASP A 35 7.56 -6.51 -6.41
C ASP A 35 7.19 -5.90 -5.06
N VAL A 36 6.94 -6.74 -4.06
CA VAL A 36 6.54 -6.33 -2.71
C VAL A 36 7.75 -6.29 -1.80
N GLU A 37 8.10 -5.10 -1.32
CA GLU A 37 9.17 -4.88 -0.34
C GLU A 37 8.62 -4.29 0.94
N ILE A 38 9.05 -4.83 2.09
CA ILE A 38 8.55 -4.38 3.40
C ILE A 38 8.88 -2.90 3.68
N ALA A 39 9.99 -2.39 3.14
CA ALA A 39 10.37 -0.99 3.28
C ALA A 39 9.40 -0.05 2.57
N ASP A 40 8.89 -0.46 1.40
CA ASP A 40 7.92 0.33 0.62
C ASP A 40 6.55 0.33 1.33
N ILE A 41 6.11 -0.83 1.83
CA ILE A 41 4.90 -0.95 2.66
C ILE A 41 5.02 -0.05 3.89
N ALA A 42 6.08 -0.18 4.68
CA ALA A 42 6.26 0.60 5.90
C ALA A 42 6.28 2.11 5.62
N HIS A 43 6.89 2.54 4.50
CA HIS A 43 6.91 3.94 4.12
C HIS A 43 5.52 4.48 3.78
N GLY A 44 4.73 3.71 3.01
CA GLY A 44 3.35 4.05 2.66
C GLY A 44 2.45 4.08 3.88
N LEU A 45 2.37 2.97 4.63
CA LEU A 45 1.49 2.83 5.78
C LEU A 45 1.75 3.86 6.89
N ALA A 46 2.98 4.34 7.05
CA ALA A 46 3.32 5.41 8.00
C ALA A 46 2.73 6.79 7.62
N ARG A 47 2.15 6.92 6.41
CA ARG A 47 1.62 8.17 5.85
C ARG A 47 0.15 8.07 5.45
N VAL A 48 -0.41 6.86 5.32
CA VAL A 48 -1.85 6.68 5.12
C VAL A 48 -2.57 6.95 6.45
N ALA A 49 -3.43 7.96 6.46
CA ALA A 49 -4.19 8.35 7.65
C ALA A 49 -5.46 7.50 7.78
N ARG A 50 -5.72 6.98 8.97
CA ARG A 50 -7.02 6.38 9.31
C ARG A 50 -8.05 7.45 9.65
N TRP A 51 -9.32 7.06 9.67
CA TRP A 51 -10.46 7.93 10.01
C TRP A 51 -10.55 9.21 9.16
N ASN A 52 -10.04 9.18 7.92
CA ASN A 52 -9.92 10.36 7.06
C ASN A 52 -9.19 11.55 7.73
N GLY A 53 -8.30 11.27 8.69
CA GLY A 53 -7.58 12.29 9.45
C GLY A 53 -8.41 13.03 10.49
N GLN A 54 -9.64 12.59 10.79
CA GLN A 54 -10.46 13.14 11.88
C GLN A 54 -10.01 12.61 13.24
N THR A 55 -8.74 12.89 13.57
CA THR A 55 -8.08 12.47 14.80
C THR A 55 -7.51 13.67 15.53
N GLU A 56 -7.55 13.65 16.86
CA GLU A 56 -6.93 14.68 17.68
C GLU A 56 -5.41 14.53 17.72
N GLY A 57 -4.68 15.65 17.72
CA GLY A 57 -3.23 15.71 17.84
C GLY A 57 -2.52 16.33 16.64
N ALA A 58 -1.21 16.54 16.77
CA ALA A 58 -0.39 17.19 15.75
C ALA A 58 -0.02 16.27 14.56
N HIS A 59 -0.25 14.96 14.69
CA HIS A 59 0.11 13.95 13.71
C HIS A 59 -1.09 13.05 13.41
N ILE A 60 -1.12 12.50 12.21
CA ILE A 60 -2.13 11.51 11.81
C ILE A 60 -2.03 10.25 12.69
N PHE A 61 -3.17 9.57 12.89
CA PHE A 61 -3.15 8.16 13.26
C PHE A 61 -3.00 7.33 11.99
N SER A 62 -1.79 6.81 11.77
CA SER A 62 -1.43 6.10 10.55
C SER A 62 -1.86 4.64 10.54
N VAL A 63 -2.00 4.05 9.35
CA VAL A 63 -2.24 2.59 9.20
C VAL A 63 -1.10 1.78 9.83
N ALA A 64 0.16 2.25 9.77
CA ALA A 64 1.28 1.60 10.44
C ALA A 64 1.10 1.53 11.97
N GLN A 65 0.66 2.62 12.60
CA GLN A 65 0.37 2.64 14.04
C GLN A 65 -0.78 1.70 14.41
N HIS A 66 -1.82 1.64 13.57
CA HIS A 66 -2.91 0.69 13.72
C HIS A 66 -2.43 -0.76 13.65
N SER A 67 -1.64 -1.13 12.64
CA SER A 67 -1.13 -2.51 12.50
C SER A 67 -0.30 -2.97 13.70
N LEU A 68 0.54 -2.07 14.24
CA LEU A 68 1.29 -2.34 15.48
C LEU A 68 0.37 -2.52 16.70
N LEU A 69 -0.66 -1.67 16.82
CA LEU A 69 -1.63 -1.76 17.91
C LEU A 69 -2.44 -3.06 17.85
N VAL A 70 -2.89 -3.47 16.66
CA VAL A 70 -3.62 -4.74 16.47
C VAL A 70 -2.74 -5.94 16.85
N GLU A 71 -1.48 -5.98 16.39
CA GLU A 71 -0.54 -7.05 16.78
C GLU A 71 -0.32 -7.09 18.29
N ALA A 72 -0.11 -5.92 18.92
CA ALA A 72 0.09 -5.82 20.36
C ALA A 72 -1.12 -6.33 21.16
N ILE A 73 -2.33 -5.94 20.77
CA ILE A 73 -3.58 -6.41 21.39
C ILE A 73 -3.74 -7.93 21.20
N ALA A 74 -3.45 -8.45 20.01
CA ALA A 74 -3.60 -9.87 19.73
C ALA A 74 -2.69 -10.74 20.62
N ARG A 75 -1.44 -10.31 20.84
CA ARG A 75 -0.51 -11.00 21.77
C ARG A 75 -0.96 -10.97 23.23
N GLN A 76 -1.72 -9.95 23.63
CA GLN A 76 -2.28 -9.88 24.98
C GLN A 76 -3.46 -10.83 25.15
N ARG A 77 -4.16 -11.15 24.06
CA ARG A 77 -5.35 -12.02 24.08
C ARG A 77 -5.06 -13.49 23.91
N ALA A 78 -3.96 -13.84 23.24
CA ALA A 78 -3.61 -15.24 23.01
C ALA A 78 -2.09 -15.43 22.83
N ARG A 79 -1.65 -16.66 23.09
CA ARG A 79 -0.30 -17.10 22.72
C ARG A 79 -0.28 -17.40 21.23
N LEU A 80 0.38 -16.56 20.46
CA LEU A 80 0.46 -16.64 19.01
C LEU A 80 1.85 -17.08 18.57
N ASP A 81 1.92 -17.94 17.56
CA ASP A 81 3.18 -18.24 16.90
C ASP A 81 3.65 -17.05 16.03
N ARG A 82 4.86 -17.17 15.49
CA ARG A 82 5.46 -16.11 14.66
C ARG A 82 4.67 -15.86 13.37
N ALA A 83 4.12 -16.89 12.74
CA ALA A 83 3.45 -16.78 11.45
C ALA A 83 2.13 -16.02 11.60
N ILE A 84 1.34 -16.34 12.62
CA ILE A 84 0.09 -15.65 12.93
C ILE A 84 0.37 -14.19 13.30
N ARG A 85 1.39 -13.92 14.10
CA ARG A 85 1.78 -12.54 14.44
C ARG A 85 2.17 -11.73 13.20
N LEU A 86 2.89 -12.33 12.26
CA LEU A 86 3.24 -11.67 11.01
C LEU A 86 1.99 -11.42 10.14
N GLY A 87 1.08 -12.38 10.05
CA GLY A 87 -0.19 -12.20 9.34
C GLY A 87 -1.02 -11.05 9.92
N ILE A 88 -1.07 -10.93 11.25
CA ILE A 88 -1.74 -9.82 11.93
C ILE A 88 -1.01 -8.50 11.66
N LEU A 89 0.31 -8.47 11.71
CA LEU A 89 1.07 -7.24 11.45
C LEU A 89 0.88 -6.75 10.00
N LEU A 90 0.72 -7.67 9.04
CA LEU A 90 0.62 -7.37 7.61
C LEU A 90 -0.83 -7.34 7.09
N HIS A 91 -1.85 -7.43 7.95
CA HIS A 91 -3.25 -7.55 7.50
C HIS A 91 -3.71 -6.36 6.64
N ASP A 92 -3.31 -5.15 7.03
CA ASP A 92 -3.60 -3.90 6.30
C ASP A 92 -2.42 -3.46 5.39
N ALA A 93 -1.47 -4.35 5.08
CA ALA A 93 -0.38 -4.06 4.13
C ALA A 93 -0.82 -3.65 2.71
N PRO A 94 -2.00 -4.04 2.20
CA PRO A 94 -2.49 -3.56 0.91
C PRO A 94 -2.99 -2.10 0.86
N GLU A 95 -3.12 -1.39 1.99
CA GLU A 95 -3.54 0.03 2.04
C GLU A 95 -2.45 1.00 1.52
#